data_AF-A0A1F5IP20-F1
#
_entry.id   AF-A0A1F5IP20-F1
#
_cell.length_a   1.000
_cell.length_b   1.000
_cell.length_c   1.000
_cell.angle_alpha   90.00
_cell.angle_beta   90.00
_cell.angle_gamma   90.00
#
_symmetry.space_group_name_H-M   'P 1'
#
loop_
_entity.id
_entity.type
_entity.pdbx_description
1 polymer ?
#
loop_
_entity_poly.entity_id
_entity_poly.type
_entity_poly.pdbx_seq_one_letter_code
_entity_poly.pdbx_strand_id
1 'polypeptide(L)'
;MPLRFRIKKGYFQDALRLMRISKTAGGMEGVKKATAVMATDKARFALDSAGLLTSGIKGAGGSDLVMVVEADSEAAAEKALAAMEEMISAGSSGAGGESRDIFNQEIRAVNMGLDIFRDALLAQGVEVVQVDWEVPAGGDEKIIEILKKMY
;
A
#
# COMPACT_ATOMS: atom_id res chain seq x y z
N MET A 1 -3.34 -9.80 -26.79
CA MET A 1 -2.50 -9.01 -25.86
C MET A 1 -1.93 -9.97 -24.82
N PRO A 2 -0.62 -10.00 -24.60
CA PRO A 2 -0.01 -10.91 -23.65
C PRO A 2 -0.29 -10.53 -22.20
N LEU A 3 -0.78 -11.51 -21.44
CA LEU A 3 -0.91 -11.45 -19.99
C LEU A 3 0.18 -12.35 -19.38
N ARG A 4 1.04 -11.78 -18.54
CA ARG A 4 2.11 -12.49 -17.84
C ARG A 4 1.94 -12.34 -16.33
N PHE A 5 2.30 -13.38 -15.59
CA PHE A 5 2.24 -13.34 -14.13
C PHE A 5 3.42 -14.08 -13.52
N ARG A 6 3.76 -13.70 -12.29
CA ARG A 6 4.79 -14.36 -11.48
C ARG A 6 4.38 -14.39 -10.02
N ILE A 7 4.70 -15.49 -9.34
CA ILE A 7 4.31 -15.75 -7.96
C ILE A 7 5.56 -16.02 -7.14
N LYS A 8 5.74 -15.29 -6.03
CA LYS A 8 6.79 -15.54 -5.04
C LYS A 8 6.17 -16.12 -3.77
N LYS A 9 6.55 -17.36 -3.44
CA LYS A 9 5.99 -18.08 -2.30
C LYS A 9 6.52 -17.56 -0.97
N GLY A 10 5.64 -17.41 0.02
CA GLY A 10 5.99 -17.00 1.38
C GLY A 10 6.71 -15.64 1.46
N TYR A 11 6.50 -14.77 0.47
CA TYR A 11 7.22 -13.50 0.33
C TYR A 11 6.27 -12.35 0.67
N PHE A 12 6.14 -12.08 1.98
CA PHE A 12 5.28 -11.02 2.46
C PHE A 12 5.81 -9.63 2.12
N GLN A 13 4.90 -8.74 1.71
CA GLN A 13 5.18 -7.34 1.44
C GLN A 13 4.04 -6.45 1.93
N ASP A 14 4.39 -5.22 2.31
CA ASP A 14 3.44 -4.20 2.74
C ASP A 14 2.54 -3.74 1.57
N ALA A 15 1.25 -3.52 1.85
CA ALA A 15 0.26 -3.16 0.83
C ALA A 15 0.55 -1.82 0.13
N LEU A 16 1.03 -0.79 0.84
CA LEU A 16 1.39 0.50 0.25
C LEU A 16 2.57 0.37 -0.70
N ARG A 17 3.53 -0.48 -0.34
CA ARG A 17 4.67 -0.76 -1.20
C ARG A 17 4.22 -1.45 -2.49
N LEU A 18 3.34 -2.44 -2.40
CA LEU A 18 2.77 -3.11 -3.57
C LEU A 18 1.96 -2.16 -4.46
N MET A 19 1.21 -1.22 -3.86
CA MET A 19 0.49 -0.18 -4.62
C MET A 19 1.43 0.74 -5.39
N ARG A 20 2.53 1.19 -4.78
CA ARG A 20 3.54 2.02 -5.46
C ARG A 20 4.17 1.27 -6.63
N ILE A 21 4.55 0.01 -6.41
CA ILE A 21 5.15 -0.85 -7.44
C ILE A 21 4.19 -1.07 -8.61
N SER A 22 2.92 -1.34 -8.32
CA SER A 22 1.85 -1.49 -9.33
C SER A 22 1.69 -0.22 -10.17
N LYS A 23 1.68 0.96 -9.51
CA LYS A 23 1.56 2.26 -10.20
C LYS A 23 2.77 2.57 -11.08
N THR A 24 3.98 2.32 -10.59
CA THR A 24 5.21 2.54 -11.37
C THR A 24 5.28 1.61 -12.58
N ALA A 25 5.00 0.33 -12.40
CA ALA A 25 4.99 -0.64 -13.51
C ALA A 25 3.88 -0.35 -14.52
N GLY A 26 2.71 0.11 -14.06
CA GLY A 26 1.60 0.49 -14.93
C GLY A 26 1.85 1.75 -15.77
N GLY A 27 2.85 2.57 -15.40
CA GLY A 27 3.27 3.74 -16.17
C GLY A 27 4.34 3.46 -17.22
N MET A 28 4.81 2.21 -17.35
CA MET A 28 5.83 1.84 -18.33
C MET A 28 5.24 1.80 -19.75
N GLU A 29 6.06 2.16 -20.73
CA GLU A 29 5.65 2.17 -22.14
C GLU A 29 5.22 0.77 -22.60
N GLY A 30 4.02 0.70 -23.20
CA GLY A 30 3.42 -0.55 -23.67
C GLY A 30 2.76 -1.40 -22.59
N VAL A 31 2.68 -0.95 -21.33
CA VAL A 31 1.93 -1.61 -20.25
C VAL A 31 0.54 -1.01 -20.14
N LYS A 32 -0.50 -1.86 -20.17
CA LYS A 32 -1.90 -1.42 -19.95
C LYS A 32 -2.33 -1.58 -18.49
N LYS A 33 -1.95 -2.70 -17.87
CA LYS A 33 -2.23 -2.97 -16.46
C LYS A 33 -1.04 -3.67 -15.83
N ALA A 34 -0.67 -3.24 -14.63
CA ALA A 34 0.29 -3.93 -13.79
C ALA A 34 -0.20 -3.92 -12.35
N THR A 35 -0.23 -5.08 -11.72
CA THR A 35 -0.76 -5.27 -10.38
C THR A 35 0.13 -6.20 -9.58
N ALA A 36 0.60 -5.75 -8.43
CA ALA A 36 1.24 -6.56 -7.40
C ALA A 36 0.32 -6.63 -6.18
N VAL A 37 -0.02 -7.84 -5.73
CA VAL A 37 -0.89 -8.07 -4.57
C VAL A 37 -0.48 -9.32 -3.81
N MET A 38 -0.79 -9.36 -2.52
CA MET A 38 -0.79 -10.61 -1.76
C MET A 38 -1.98 -11.47 -2.22
N ALA A 39 -1.81 -12.78 -2.39
CA ALA A 39 -2.82 -13.71 -2.90
C ALA A 39 -3.97 -14.01 -1.90
N THR A 40 -4.40 -13.01 -1.14
CA THR A 40 -5.57 -13.06 -0.28
C THR A 40 -6.85 -13.25 -1.10
N ASP A 41 -7.92 -13.76 -0.46
CA ASP A 41 -9.22 -13.96 -1.11
C ASP A 41 -9.76 -12.67 -1.75
N LYS A 42 -9.65 -11.55 -1.04
CA LYS A 42 -10.08 -10.23 -1.52
C LYS A 42 -9.29 -9.80 -2.76
N ALA A 43 -7.98 -10.00 -2.76
CA ALA A 43 -7.14 -9.66 -3.90
C ALA A 43 -7.41 -10.56 -5.11
N ARG A 44 -7.63 -11.86 -4.89
CA ARG A 44 -8.01 -12.79 -5.97
C ARG A 44 -9.34 -12.39 -6.62
N PHE A 45 -10.31 -11.99 -5.83
CA PHE A 45 -11.58 -11.46 -6.33
C PHE A 45 -11.40 -10.16 -7.14
N ALA A 46 -10.53 -9.25 -6.67
CA ALA A 46 -10.21 -8.03 -7.41
C ALA A 46 -9.50 -8.31 -8.75
N LEU A 47 -8.59 -9.31 -8.79
CA LEU A 47 -7.94 -9.76 -10.02
C LEU A 47 -8.93 -10.39 -11.00
N ASP A 48 -9.91 -11.16 -10.51
CA ASP A 48 -10.97 -11.76 -11.33
C ASP A 48 -11.81 -10.69 -12.01
N SER A 49 -12.26 -9.70 -11.22
CA SER A 49 -13.05 -8.56 -11.70
C SER A 49 -12.29 -7.70 -12.73
N ALA A 50 -10.95 -7.66 -12.64
CA ALA A 50 -10.10 -6.92 -13.56
C ALA A 50 -9.73 -7.70 -14.84
N GLY A 51 -10.13 -8.98 -14.95
CA GLY A 51 -9.77 -9.90 -16.04
C GLY A 51 -8.32 -10.39 -15.99
N LEU A 52 -7.68 -10.29 -14.82
CA LEU A 52 -6.26 -10.59 -14.60
C LEU A 52 -6.02 -11.93 -13.88
N LEU A 53 -7.09 -12.67 -13.56
CA LEU A 53 -6.99 -13.94 -12.85
C LEU A 53 -6.75 -15.12 -13.82
N THR A 54 -5.62 -15.81 -13.65
CA THR A 54 -5.30 -17.05 -14.37
C THR A 54 -5.41 -18.26 -13.46
N SER A 55 -5.52 -19.47 -14.04
CA SER A 55 -5.54 -20.73 -13.28
C SER A 55 -4.30 -20.90 -12.39
N GLY A 56 -3.15 -20.38 -12.80
CA GLY A 56 -1.91 -20.39 -12.00
C GLY A 56 -1.97 -19.52 -10.74
N ILE A 57 -2.75 -18.42 -10.74
CA ILE A 57 -2.90 -17.51 -9.60
C ILE A 57 -3.89 -18.07 -8.57
N LYS A 58 -4.90 -18.85 -9.01
CA LYS A 58 -5.92 -19.44 -8.12
C LYS A 58 -5.32 -20.36 -7.06
N GLY A 59 -4.20 -21.02 -7.36
CA GLY A 59 -3.51 -21.95 -6.46
C GLY A 59 -2.51 -21.31 -5.48
N ALA A 60 -2.32 -20.00 -5.51
CA ALA A 60 -1.42 -19.31 -4.58
C ALA A 60 -2.04 -19.22 -3.18
N GLY A 61 -1.22 -19.44 -2.14
CA GLY A 61 -1.61 -19.29 -0.74
C GLY A 61 -1.63 -17.81 -0.32
N GLY A 62 -2.42 -17.45 0.69
CA GLY A 62 -2.63 -16.04 1.07
C GLY A 62 -1.39 -15.21 1.42
N SER A 63 -0.28 -15.87 1.76
CA SER A 63 1.04 -15.27 2.04
C SER A 63 1.94 -15.15 0.81
N ASP A 64 1.48 -15.57 -0.36
CA ASP A 64 2.22 -15.49 -1.60
C ASP A 64 2.00 -14.13 -2.28
N LEU A 65 3.08 -13.59 -2.83
CA LEU A 65 3.05 -12.37 -3.63
C LEU A 65 2.78 -12.73 -5.08
N VAL A 66 1.79 -12.09 -5.68
CA VAL A 66 1.41 -12.25 -7.09
C VAL A 66 1.65 -10.94 -7.82
N MET A 67 2.37 -11.01 -8.93
CA MET A 67 2.56 -9.92 -9.88
C MET A 67 1.91 -10.31 -11.20
N VAL A 68 1.10 -9.42 -11.77
CA VAL A 68 0.42 -9.62 -13.05
C VAL A 68 0.62 -8.39 -13.91
N VAL A 69 0.98 -8.60 -15.18
CA VAL A 69 1.16 -7.54 -16.18
C VAL A 69 0.43 -7.91 -17.46
N GLU A 70 -0.38 -6.98 -17.95
CA GLU A 70 -0.99 -6.97 -19.28
C GLU A 70 -0.35 -5.85 -20.11
N ALA A 71 0.23 -6.20 -21.25
CA ALA A 71 0.97 -5.29 -22.11
C ALA A 71 0.63 -5.48 -23.59
N ASP A 72 1.08 -4.56 -24.44
CA ASP A 72 0.89 -4.62 -25.89
C ASP A 72 1.83 -5.62 -26.58
N SER A 73 2.97 -5.93 -25.96
CA SER A 73 3.96 -6.91 -26.46
C SER A 73 4.51 -7.80 -25.35
N GLU A 74 5.01 -8.99 -25.71
CA GLU A 74 5.62 -9.90 -24.71
C GLU A 74 6.86 -9.28 -24.09
N ALA A 75 7.66 -8.57 -24.88
CA ALA A 75 8.85 -7.87 -24.41
C ALA A 75 8.50 -6.80 -23.36
N ALA A 76 7.41 -6.05 -23.55
CA ALA A 76 6.95 -5.05 -22.58
C ALA A 76 6.44 -5.71 -21.28
N ALA A 77 5.70 -6.82 -21.39
CA ALA A 77 5.21 -7.55 -20.22
C ALA A 77 6.36 -8.11 -19.37
N GLU A 78 7.36 -8.74 -20.00
CA GLU A 78 8.54 -9.29 -19.31
C GLU A 78 9.41 -8.18 -18.71
N LYS A 79 9.62 -7.08 -19.43
CA LYS A 79 10.37 -5.91 -18.92
C LYS A 79 9.71 -5.32 -17.67
N ALA A 80 8.39 -5.20 -17.67
CA ALA A 80 7.65 -4.69 -16.52
C ALA A 80 7.67 -5.67 -15.34
N LEU A 81 7.53 -6.97 -15.57
CA LEU A 81 7.66 -7.98 -14.51
C LEU A 81 9.05 -7.99 -13.88
N ALA A 82 10.11 -7.91 -14.71
CA ALA A 82 11.48 -7.81 -14.22
C ALA A 82 11.70 -6.55 -13.35
N ALA A 83 11.17 -5.40 -13.78
CA ALA A 83 11.23 -4.16 -13.00
C ALA A 83 10.44 -4.26 -11.68
N MET A 84 9.25 -4.87 -11.69
CA MET A 84 8.48 -5.14 -10.47
C MET A 84 9.26 -5.99 -9.48
N GLU A 85 9.93 -7.03 -9.97
CA GLU A 85 10.74 -7.90 -9.12
C GLU A 85 11.97 -7.23 -8.56
N GLU A 86 12.65 -6.43 -9.36
CA GLU A 86 13.77 -5.64 -8.90
C GLU A 86 13.33 -4.68 -7.79
N MET A 87 12.21 -3.97 -7.95
CA MET A 87 11.66 -3.09 -6.90
C MET A 87 11.28 -3.85 -5.63
N ILE A 88 10.77 -5.07 -5.77
CA ILE A 88 10.40 -5.95 -4.65
C ILE A 88 11.64 -6.47 -3.92
N SER A 89 12.69 -6.85 -4.66
CA SER A 89 13.96 -7.29 -4.08
C SER A 89 14.75 -6.11 -3.49
N ALA A 90 14.80 -4.95 -4.16
CA ALA A 90 15.59 -3.79 -3.76
C ALA A 90 15.13 -3.16 -2.45
N GLY A 91 13.82 -3.14 -2.17
CA GLY A 91 13.33 -2.72 -0.86
C GLY A 91 13.25 -3.86 0.17
N SER A 92 13.61 -5.10 -0.17
CA SER A 92 13.89 -6.13 0.87
C SER A 92 15.26 -5.90 1.52
N SER A 93 16.13 -5.15 0.84
CA SER A 93 17.33 -4.50 1.40
C SER A 93 17.02 -3.33 2.34
N GLY A 94 15.74 -3.03 2.59
CA GLY A 94 15.28 -1.95 3.46
C GLY A 94 15.36 -2.23 4.96
N ALA A 95 15.89 -3.39 5.39
CA ALA A 95 16.37 -3.57 6.75
C ALA A 95 17.80 -3.03 6.97
N GLY A 96 18.41 -2.42 5.94
CA GLY A 96 19.77 -1.88 5.97
C GLY A 96 19.94 -0.52 5.29
N GLY A 97 18.86 0.20 4.96
CA GLY A 97 18.98 1.66 4.90
C GLY A 97 19.22 2.11 6.34
N GLU A 98 20.26 2.91 6.61
CA GLU A 98 20.57 3.43 7.95
C GLU A 98 19.27 3.63 8.70
N SER A 99 18.98 2.72 9.64
CA SER A 99 17.77 2.81 10.42
C SER A 99 17.94 4.13 11.14
N ARG A 100 17.27 5.18 10.66
CA ARG A 100 17.24 6.44 11.38
C ARG A 100 16.84 6.03 12.78
N ASP A 101 17.73 6.26 13.73
CA ASP A 101 17.47 5.88 15.10
C ASP A 101 16.36 6.81 15.60
N ILE A 102 15.12 6.42 15.32
CA ILE A 102 13.91 7.15 15.68
C ILE A 102 13.58 6.95 17.16
N PHE A 103 14.27 6.03 17.83
CA PHE A 103 14.04 5.70 19.24
C PHE A 103 14.98 6.49 20.16
N ASN A 104 16.11 6.97 19.65
CA ASN A 104 17.08 7.78 20.41
C ASN A 104 17.08 9.26 20.00
N GLN A 105 15.93 9.77 19.56
CA GLN A 105 15.71 11.18 19.24
C GLN A 105 14.76 11.81 20.25
N GLU A 106 14.84 13.14 20.39
CA GLU A 106 13.84 13.89 21.17
C GLU A 106 12.46 13.73 20.54
N ILE A 107 11.52 13.21 21.33
CA ILE A 107 10.14 12.99 20.88
C ILE A 107 9.41 14.32 20.86
N ARG A 108 8.77 14.63 19.72
CA ARG A 108 7.80 15.71 19.58
C ARG A 108 6.47 15.12 19.13
N ALA A 109 5.37 15.58 19.72
CA ALA A 109 4.06 15.04 19.48
C ALA A 109 3.14 16.08 18.80
N VAL A 110 2.28 15.60 17.91
CA VAL A 110 1.13 16.35 17.43
C VAL A 110 -0.10 15.68 18.06
N ASN A 111 -0.73 16.36 19.01
CA ASN A 111 -1.95 15.84 19.63
C ASN A 111 -3.17 16.26 18.80
N MET A 112 -4.08 15.32 18.60
CA MET A 112 -5.38 15.54 17.95
C MET A 112 -6.46 14.96 18.85
N GLY A 113 -7.42 15.78 19.26
CA GLY A 113 -8.49 15.36 20.18
C GLY A 113 -8.28 15.90 21.60
N LEU A 114 -8.58 15.09 22.61
CA LEU A 114 -8.73 15.55 23.99
C LEU A 114 -7.46 16.19 24.57
N ASP A 115 -7.64 17.32 25.27
CA ASP A 115 -6.59 18.07 25.95
C ASP A 115 -5.84 17.25 27.02
N ILE A 116 -6.51 16.28 27.64
CA ILE A 116 -5.91 15.42 28.67
C ILE A 116 -4.64 14.70 28.17
N PHE A 117 -4.58 14.35 26.87
CA PHE A 117 -3.39 13.72 26.29
C PHE A 117 -2.26 14.71 26.06
N ARG A 118 -2.58 15.94 25.63
CA ARG A 118 -1.59 17.02 25.53
C ARG A 118 -0.98 17.30 26.90
N ASP A 119 -1.81 17.47 27.92
CA ASP A 119 -1.34 17.84 29.25
C ASP A 119 -0.49 16.73 29.88
N ALA A 120 -0.85 15.47 29.66
CA ALA A 120 -0.05 14.32 30.10
C ALA A 120 1.34 14.27 29.42
N LEU A 121 1.42 14.58 28.12
CA LEU A 121 2.67 14.62 27.37
C LEU A 121 3.56 15.80 27.78
N LEU A 122 2.97 16.99 27.98
CA LEU A 122 3.67 18.17 28.49
C LEU A 122 4.26 17.91 29.89
N ALA A 123 3.50 17.23 30.76
CA ALA A 123 3.99 16.85 32.10
C ALA A 123 5.19 15.89 32.06
N GLN A 124 5.36 15.15 30.97
CA GLN A 124 6.51 14.27 30.74
C GLN A 124 7.67 14.99 30.02
N GLY A 125 7.55 16.29 29.76
CA GLY A 125 8.57 17.09 29.09
C GLY A 125 8.62 16.90 27.57
N VAL A 126 7.58 16.32 26.96
CA VAL A 126 7.46 16.16 25.51
C VAL A 126 6.97 17.47 24.91
N GLU A 127 7.59 17.92 23.81
CA GLU A 127 7.09 19.07 23.04
C GLU A 127 5.82 18.64 22.29
N VAL A 128 4.70 19.34 22.52
CA VAL A 128 3.41 18.99 21.92
C VAL A 128 2.81 20.16 21.14
N VAL A 129 2.39 19.91 19.90
CA VAL A 129 1.51 20.81 19.13
C VAL A 129 0.08 20.27 19.22
N GLN A 130 -0.85 21.07 19.76
CA GLN A 130 -2.27 20.74 19.76
C GLN A 130 -2.88 21.15 18.42
N VAL A 131 -3.46 20.19 17.71
CA VAL A 131 -4.28 20.46 16.53
C VAL A 131 -5.74 20.37 16.95
N ASP A 132 -6.42 21.50 16.85
CA ASP A 132 -7.86 21.58 17.03
C ASP A 132 -8.54 21.04 15.77
N TRP A 133 -8.90 19.75 15.82
CA TRP A 133 -9.53 19.04 14.71
C TRP A 133 -10.94 18.65 15.10
N GLU A 134 -11.91 19.11 14.31
CA GLU A 134 -13.30 18.72 14.41
C GLU A 134 -13.76 18.02 13.13
N VAL A 135 -14.73 17.11 13.26
CA VAL A 135 -15.42 16.56 12.10
C VAL A 135 -16.13 17.72 11.40
N PRO A 136 -15.98 17.93 10.08
CA PRO A 136 -16.53 19.11 9.38
C PRO A 136 -18.03 19.36 9.55
N ALA A 137 -18.79 18.34 9.97
CA ALA A 137 -20.22 18.40 10.27
C ALA A 137 -20.57 18.76 11.73
N GLY A 138 -19.57 19.03 12.58
CA GLY A 138 -19.78 19.48 13.97
C GLY A 138 -20.54 18.48 14.86
N GLY A 139 -20.60 17.20 14.49
CA GLY A 139 -21.38 16.20 15.24
C GLY A 139 -22.86 16.10 14.85
N ASP A 140 -23.36 16.91 13.91
CA ASP A 140 -24.75 16.79 13.43
C ASP A 140 -24.94 15.47 12.69
N GLU A 141 -25.67 14.54 13.30
CA GLU A 141 -25.91 13.19 12.77
C GLU A 141 -26.46 13.23 11.34
N LYS A 142 -27.31 14.21 11.00
CA LYS A 142 -27.88 14.33 9.66
C LYS A 142 -26.84 14.76 8.65
N ILE A 143 -25.99 15.72 8.99
CA ILE A 143 -24.91 16.19 8.10
C ILE A 143 -23.84 15.10 7.98
N ILE A 144 -23.53 14.39 9.06
CA ILE A 144 -22.62 13.23 9.04
C ILE A 144 -23.16 12.13 8.13
N GLU A 145 -24.46 11.81 8.19
CA GLU A 145 -25.08 10.84 7.28
C GLU A 145 -25.03 11.27 5.82
N ILE A 146 -25.18 12.57 5.53
CA ILE A 146 -25.06 13.10 4.17
C ILE A 146 -23.61 12.99 3.68
N LEU A 147 -22.62 13.38 4.48
CA LEU A 147 -21.20 13.28 4.12
C LEU A 147 -20.79 11.83 3.88
N LYS A 148 -21.27 10.88 4.68
CA LYS A 148 -21.03 9.42 4.48
C LYS A 148 -21.57 8.88 3.15
N LYS A 149 -22.49 9.58 2.48
CA LYS A 149 -23.01 9.18 1.16
C LYS A 149 -22.22 9.80 0.01
N MET A 150 -21.38 10.80 0.27
CA MET A 150 -20.61 11.53 -0.74
C MET A 150 -19.17 11.03 -0.91
N TYR A 151 -18.65 10.30 0.08
CA TYR A 151 -17.37 9.60 0.07
C TYR A 151 -17.60 8.08 0.11
#